data_AF-A0AAV6C6Y9-F1
#
_entry.id   AF-A0AAV6C6Y9-F1
#
_cell.length_a   1.000
_cell.length_b   1.000
_cell.length_c   1.000
_cell.angle_alpha   90.00
_cell.angle_beta   90.00
_cell.angle_gamma   90.00
#
_symmetry.space_group_name_H-M   'P 1'
#
loop_
_entity.id
_entity.type
_entity.pdbx_description
1 polymer ?
#
loop_
_entity_poly.entity_id
_entity_poly.type
_entity_poly.pdbx_seq_one_letter_code
_entity_poly.pdbx_strand_id
1 'polypeptide(L)'
;MTAFDDHKEELSHYETMMGRHRGRLAVTLDRLTNAMVLIGQHAVYCHSSRNPDQPALDVQIVNGELRKAKELIQTVMEELRAERVARDSRDVNGSDRAQ
;
A
#
# COMPACT_ATOMS: atom_id res chain seq x y z
N MET A 1 2.30 -9.74 -9.59
CA MET A 1 0.89 -9.57 -9.17
C MET A 1 0.79 -8.27 -8.39
N THR A 2 -0.36 -7.60 -8.44
CA THR A 2 -0.56 -6.34 -7.72
C THR A 2 -0.83 -6.62 -6.24
N ALA A 3 -0.67 -5.61 -5.37
CA ALA A 3 -1.05 -5.75 -3.96
C ALA A 3 -2.53 -6.12 -3.79
N PHE A 4 -3.39 -5.69 -4.72
CA PHE A 4 -4.83 -5.93 -4.70
C PHE A 4 -5.20 -7.37 -5.02
N ASP A 5 -4.46 -8.01 -5.93
CA ASP A 5 -4.70 -9.41 -6.28
C ASP A 5 -4.26 -10.34 -5.15
N ASP A 6 -3.07 -10.09 -4.60
CA ASP A 6 -2.45 -10.94 -3.59
C ASP A 6 -3.19 -10.88 -2.24
N HIS A 7 -3.83 -9.73 -1.93
CA HIS A 7 -4.39 -9.45 -0.61
C HIS A 7 -5.87 -9.07 -0.64
N LYS A 8 -6.60 -9.55 -1.66
CA LYS A 8 -8.01 -9.23 -1.91
C LYS A 8 -8.91 -9.53 -0.70
N GLU A 9 -8.72 -10.66 -0.05
CA GLU A 9 -9.54 -11.09 1.08
C GLU A 9 -9.31 -10.20 2.31
N GLU A 10 -8.05 -9.95 2.66
CA GLU A 10 -7.65 -9.05 3.74
C GLU A 10 -8.18 -7.64 3.51
N LEU A 11 -8.03 -7.12 2.28
CA LEU A 11 -8.58 -5.82 1.89
C LEU A 11 -10.09 -5.78 2.07
N SER A 12 -10.82 -6.77 1.56
CA SER A 12 -12.28 -6.84 1.72
C SER A 12 -12.70 -6.85 3.20
N HIS A 13 -11.98 -7.59 4.04
CA HIS A 13 -12.25 -7.69 5.47
C HIS A 13 -12.04 -6.36 6.18
N TYR A 14 -10.86 -5.74 6.03
CA TYR A 14 -10.53 -4.51 6.72
C TYR A 14 -11.26 -3.28 6.17
N GLU A 15 -11.51 -3.21 4.85
CA GLU A 15 -12.31 -2.13 4.25
C GLU A 15 -13.75 -2.15 4.75
N THR A 16 -14.32 -3.34 4.96
CA THR A 16 -15.69 -3.49 5.50
C THR A 16 -15.76 -3.05 6.96
N MET A 17 -14.77 -3.40 7.78
CA MET A 17 -14.77 -3.07 9.21
C MET A 17 -14.39 -1.62 9.51
N MET A 18 -13.41 -1.06 8.80
CA MET A 18 -12.80 0.22 9.14
C MET A 18 -13.09 1.34 8.13
N GLY A 19 -13.76 1.01 7.02
CA GLY A 19 -13.90 1.87 5.86
C GLY A 19 -12.70 1.78 4.91
N ARG A 20 -12.90 2.22 3.67
CA ARG A 20 -11.96 2.04 2.55
C ARG A 20 -10.53 2.49 2.86
N HIS A 21 -10.34 3.74 3.28
CA HIS A 21 -9.00 4.29 3.55
C HIS A 21 -8.28 3.56 4.69
N ARG A 22 -8.97 3.40 5.82
CA ARG A 22 -8.38 2.77 7.01
C ARG A 22 -8.10 1.29 6.79
N GLY A 23 -8.97 0.60 6.06
CA GLY A 23 -8.77 -0.80 5.72
C GLY A 23 -7.55 -1.03 4.84
N ARG A 24 -7.35 -0.20 3.81
CA ARG A 24 -6.15 -0.24 2.96
C ARG A 24 -4.87 0.08 3.72
N LEU A 25 -4.93 1.05 4.64
CA LEU A 25 -3.80 1.38 5.50
C LEU A 25 -3.48 0.26 6.51
N ALA A 26 -4.48 -0.49 6.98
CA ALA A 26 -4.24 -1.66 7.83
C ALA A 26 -3.47 -2.76 7.09
N VAL A 27 -3.88 -3.09 5.86
CA VAL A 27 -3.15 -4.07 5.01
C VAL A 27 -1.76 -3.56 4.65
N THR A 28 -1.61 -2.26 4.38
CA THR A 28 -0.30 -1.62 4.17
C THR A 28 0.64 -1.84 5.36
N LEU A 29 0.14 -1.62 6.58
CA LEU A 29 0.93 -1.74 7.80
C LEU A 29 1.43 -3.18 8.00
N ASP A 30 0.60 -4.17 7.62
CA ASP A 30 1.01 -5.57 7.65
C ASP A 30 2.15 -5.86 6.66
N ARG A 31 2.07 -5.36 5.42
CA ARG A 31 3.16 -5.49 4.43
C ARG A 31 4.47 -4.85 4.90
N LEU A 32 4.40 -3.69 5.55
CA LEU A 32 5.57 -3.07 6.17
C LEU A 32 6.13 -3.93 7.31
N THR A 33 5.27 -4.54 8.10
CA THR A 33 5.67 -5.45 9.19
C THR A 33 6.37 -6.69 8.65
N ASN A 34 5.83 -7.31 7.60
CA ASN A 34 6.47 -8.42 6.90
C ASN A 34 7.87 -8.04 6.39
N ALA A 35 7.99 -6.88 5.73
CA ALA A 35 9.28 -6.39 5.26
C ALA A 35 10.29 -6.23 6.42
N MET A 36 9.87 -5.63 7.55
CA MET A 36 10.73 -5.46 8.73
C MET A 36 11.19 -6.79 9.32
N VAL A 37 10.30 -7.79 9.40
CA VAL A 37 10.64 -9.14 9.89
C VAL A 37 11.65 -9.82 8.96
N LEU A 38 11.44 -9.71 7.64
CA LEU A 38 12.31 -10.33 6.64
C LEU A 38 13.73 -9.75 6.68
N ILE A 39 13.89 -8.42 6.86
CA ILE A 39 15.20 -7.76 6.94
C ILE A 39 16.08 -8.30 8.10
N GLY A 40 15.46 -8.81 9.16
CA GLY A 40 16.17 -9.41 10.29
C GLY A 40 16.78 -10.79 10.02
N GLN A 41 16.48 -11.42 8.89
CA GLN A 41 16.93 -12.78 8.59
C GLN A 41 18.37 -12.79 8.07
N HIS A 42 19.18 -13.75 8.55
CA HIS A 42 20.57 -13.92 8.08
C HIS A 42 20.65 -14.12 6.56
N ALA A 43 19.65 -14.78 5.97
CA ALA A 43 19.58 -15.07 4.54
C ALA A 43 19.55 -13.80 3.65
N VAL A 44 19.05 -12.67 4.17
CA VAL A 44 19.09 -11.36 3.49
C VAL A 44 20.52 -10.88 3.21
N TYR A 45 21.46 -11.24 4.09
CA TYR A 45 22.86 -10.82 3.98
C TYR A 45 23.74 -11.84 3.27
N CYS A 46 23.22 -13.05 3.04
CA CYS A 46 23.97 -14.11 2.41
C CYS A 46 23.83 -14.00 0.89
N HIS A 47 24.90 -13.58 0.21
CA HIS A 47 24.89 -13.49 -1.24
C HIS A 47 25.10 -14.87 -1.86
N SER A 48 24.25 -15.25 -2.80
CA SER A 48 24.40 -16.52 -3.53
C SER A 48 25.61 -16.44 -4.46
N SER A 49 26.59 -17.31 -4.26
CA SER A 49 27.74 -17.44 -5.17
C SER A 49 27.38 -17.93 -6.57
N ARG A 50 26.16 -18.47 -6.76
CA ARG A 50 25.68 -18.94 -8.07
C ARG A 50 25.24 -17.83 -9.00
N ASN A 51 24.66 -16.74 -8.47
CA ASN A 51 24.09 -15.65 -9.25
C ASN A 51 24.51 -14.29 -8.64
N PRO A 52 25.77 -13.86 -8.83
CA PRO A 52 26.30 -12.66 -8.17
C PRO A 52 25.63 -11.36 -8.65
N ASP A 53 25.10 -11.35 -9.87
CA ASP A 53 24.47 -10.17 -10.48
C ASP A 53 23.02 -9.94 -10.03
N GLN A 54 22.42 -10.90 -9.31
CA GLN A 54 21.05 -10.78 -8.81
C GLN A 54 21.06 -10.59 -7.29
N PRO A 55 20.19 -9.72 -6.75
CA PRO A 55 20.04 -9.59 -5.31
C PRO A 55 19.58 -10.94 -4.72
N ALA A 56 20.01 -11.21 -3.48
CA ALA A 56 19.57 -12.38 -2.72
C ALA A 56 18.02 -12.49 -2.76
N LEU A 57 17.50 -13.72 -2.84
CA LEU A 57 16.07 -13.97 -3.01
C LEU A 57 15.24 -13.23 -1.94
N ASP A 58 15.72 -13.23 -0.70
CA ASP A 58 15.02 -12.57 0.41
C ASP A 58 14.96 -11.05 0.25
N VAL A 59 15.98 -10.43 -0.34
CA VAL A 59 15.96 -8.99 -0.70
C VAL A 59 14.89 -8.73 -1.78
N GLN A 60 14.69 -9.67 -2.71
CA GLN A 60 13.61 -9.54 -3.69
C GLN A 60 12.23 -9.61 -3.03
N ILE A 61 12.06 -10.48 -2.02
CA ILE A 61 10.82 -10.59 -1.25
C ILE A 61 10.56 -9.30 -0.46
N VAL A 62 11.57 -8.78 0.26
CA VAL A 62 11.47 -7.49 0.97
C VAL A 62 11.04 -6.37 0.01
N ASN A 63 11.69 -6.28 -1.15
CA ASN A 63 11.32 -5.28 -2.16
C ASN A 63 9.89 -5.48 -2.69
N GLY A 64 9.43 -6.72 -2.78
CA GLY A 64 8.05 -7.07 -3.12
C GLY A 64 7.06 -6.52 -2.09
N GLU A 65 7.27 -6.80 -0.81
CA GLU A 65 6.41 -6.33 0.29
C GLU A 65 6.38 -4.79 0.35
N LEU A 66 7.54 -4.13 0.21
CA LEU A 66 7.62 -2.67 0.17
C LEU A 66 6.90 -2.06 -1.04
N ARG A 67 7.00 -2.70 -2.21
CA ARG A 67 6.30 -2.24 -3.43
C ARG A 67 4.79 -2.33 -3.25
N LYS A 68 4.30 -3.44 -2.68
CA LYS A 68 2.87 -3.62 -2.39
C LYS A 68 2.36 -2.59 -1.39
N ALA A 69 3.11 -2.35 -0.31
CA ALA A 69 2.77 -1.32 0.67
C ALA A 69 2.68 0.07 0.00
N LYS A 70 3.64 0.41 -0.86
CA LYS A 70 3.63 1.68 -1.59
C LYS A 70 2.40 1.82 -2.49
N GLU A 71 2.05 0.77 -3.23
CA GLU A 71 0.89 0.76 -4.11
C GLU A 71 -0.39 1.11 -3.34
N LEU A 72 -0.63 0.44 -2.20
CA LEU A 72 -1.81 0.68 -1.36
C LEU A 72 -1.84 2.12 -0.79
N ILE A 73 -0.70 2.64 -0.32
CA ILE A 73 -0.60 4.02 0.17
C ILE A 73 -0.92 5.02 -0.94
N GLN A 74 -0.36 4.81 -2.14
CA GLN A 74 -0.57 5.71 -3.28
C GLN A 74 -2.06 5.81 -3.63
N THR A 75 -2.77 4.69 -3.65
CA THR A 75 -4.21 4.69 -3.92
C THR A 75 -4.98 5.47 -2.85
N VAL A 76 -4.67 5.29 -1.56
CA VAL A 76 -5.33 6.07 -0.48
C VAL A 76 -5.06 7.57 -0.64
N MET A 77 -3.82 7.96 -0.95
CA MET A 77 -3.46 9.38 -1.14
C MET A 77 -4.18 10.00 -2.35
N GLU A 78 -4.32 9.26 -3.44
CA GLU A 78 -5.05 9.71 -4.64
C GLU A 78 -6.54 9.87 -4.36
N GLU A 79 -7.16 8.93 -3.66
CA GLU A 79 -8.58 9.01 -3.31
C GLU A 79 -8.86 10.17 -2.36
N LEU A 80 -8.03 10.38 -1.33
CA LEU A 80 -8.15 11.53 -0.41
C LEU A 80 -8.00 12.87 -1.15
N ARG A 81 -7.11 12.93 -2.15
CA ARG A 81 -6.96 14.12 -3.01
C ARG A 81 -8.24 14.35 -3.83
N ALA A 82 -8.80 13.30 -4.43
CA ALA A 82 -10.02 13.38 -5.22
C ALA A 82 -11.22 13.83 -4.37
N GLU A 83 -11.37 13.29 -3.15
CA GLU A 83 -12.41 13.69 -2.19
C GLU A 83 -12.30 15.17 -1.80
N ARG A 84 -11.07 15.66 -1.58
CA ARG A 84 -10.83 17.08 -1.30
C ARG A 84 -11.27 17.97 -2.46
N VAL A 85 -10.84 17.64 -3.68
CA VAL A 85 -11.23 18.41 -4.89
C VAL A 85 -12.75 18.40 -5.09
N ALA A 86 -13.38 17.25 -4.88
CA ALA A 86 -14.83 17.10 -5.00
C ALA A 86 -15.60 17.89 -3.93
N ARG A 87 -15.04 18.04 -2.72
CA ARG A 87 -15.61 18.87 -1.66
C ARG A 87 -15.47 20.35 -2.01
N ASP A 88 -14.27 20.80 -2.36
CA ASP A 88 -13.99 22.21 -2.65
C ASP A 88 -14.82 22.71 -3.85
N SER A 89 -15.10 21.86 -4.85
CA SER A 89 -15.96 22.19 -6.00
C SER A 89 -17.46 22.25 -5.67
N ARG A 90 -17.94 21.56 -4.63
CA ARG A 90 -19.32 21.69 -4.15
C ARG A 90 -19.56 23.02 -3.43
N ASP A 91 -18.57 23.48 -2.68
CA ASP A 91 -18.66 24.73 -1.92
C ASP A 91 -18.78 25.95 -2.86
N VAL A 92 -18.07 25.94 -4.00
CA VAL A 92 -18.20 26.97 -5.05
C VAL A 92 -19.58 26.96 -5.71
N ASN A 93 -20.10 25.80 -6.07
CA ASN A 93 -21.43 25.69 -6.69
C ASN A 93 -22.60 25.98 -5.72
N GLY A 94 -22.37 25.87 -4.41
CA GLY A 94 -23.35 26.19 -3.37
C GLY A 94 -23.53 27.70 -3.17
N SER A 95 -22.47 28.50 -3.33
CA SER A 95 -22.57 29.96 -3.21
C SER A 95 -23.24 30.64 -4.40
N ASP A 96 -23.14 30.06 -5.59
CA ASP A 96 -23.75 30.59 -6.83
C ASP A 96 -25.26 30.34 -6.94
N ARG A 97 -25.84 29.44 -6.13
CA ARG A 97 -27.29 29.18 -6.11
C ARG A 97 -28.06 30.01 -5.08
N ALA A 98 -27.36 30.79 -4.26
CA ALA A 98 -27.94 31.61 -3.20
C ALA A 98 -28.04 33.11 -3.56
N GLN A 99 -27.76 33.47 -4.82
CA GLN A 99 -27.93 34.80 -5.41
C GLN A 99 -28.95 34.73 -6.56
#